data_AF-A0A520QWD6-F1
#
_entry.id   AF-A0A520QWD6-F1
#
_cell.length_a   1.000
_cell.length_b   1.000
_cell.length_c   1.000
_cell.angle_alpha   90.00
_cell.angle_beta   90.00
_cell.angle_gamma   90.00
#
_symmetry.space_group_name_H-M   'P 1'
#
loop_
_entity.id
_entity.type
_entity.pdbx_description
1 polymer ?
#
loop_
_entity_poly.entity_id
_entity_poly.type
_entity_poly.pdbx_seq_one_letter_code
_entity_poly.pdbx_strand_id
1 'polypeptide(L)'
;MSERAPKSDSMVYVLVLAVALAGGAIALYGAFGDAPPEAPVAAPEAETEPTPQDEVGGVEIVDAPEGRSKAGPDFVPDLPEVPDLATQPPPAPPPEEDRDPRFAQLGAEMRLLGRARELLQEHPAEALGVLEQHRRLHPAGVLREEREAFAIEAMVMLEHVAEAERRYYEFMRDFPHSDFRGRLEELMERPPHEVGALGR
;
A
#
# COMPACT_ATOMS: atom_id res chain seq x y z
N MET A 1 5.28 40.30 49.52
CA MET A 1 4.74 40.88 48.27
C MET A 1 5.89 40.92 47.27
N SER A 2 5.74 40.21 46.15
CA SER A 2 6.34 40.43 44.81
C SER A 2 7.86 40.63 44.67
N GLU A 3 8.58 40.10 43.68
CA GLU A 3 8.20 39.43 42.42
C GLU A 3 9.46 38.85 41.74
N ARG A 4 9.26 37.74 41.03
CA ARG A 4 9.82 37.33 39.72
C ARG A 4 11.35 37.35 39.44
N ALA A 5 11.84 36.14 39.18
CA ALA A 5 12.90 35.86 38.21
C ALA A 5 12.41 36.06 36.75
N PRO A 6 13.34 36.10 35.77
CA PRO A 6 13.33 35.00 34.82
C PRO A 6 14.72 34.39 34.49
N LYS A 7 14.67 33.10 34.18
CA LYS A 7 15.73 32.18 33.75
C LYS A 7 16.36 32.63 32.43
N SER A 8 17.68 32.49 32.34
CA SER A 8 18.50 32.71 31.15
C SER A 8 18.35 31.59 30.12
N ASP A 9 18.12 31.98 28.88
CA ASP A 9 18.09 31.17 27.66
C ASP A 9 19.37 30.33 27.48
N SER A 10 19.23 29.00 27.47
CA SER A 10 20.26 28.07 26.95
C SER A 10 20.06 27.89 25.46
N MET A 11 20.40 28.94 24.71
CA MET A 11 20.61 28.91 23.28
C MET A 11 22.08 28.52 23.03
N VAL A 12 22.37 27.22 23.12
CA VAL A 12 23.63 26.62 22.63
C VAL A 12 23.28 25.52 21.64
N TYR A 13 22.75 25.97 20.50
CA TYR A 13 22.77 25.23 19.24
C TYR A 13 23.29 26.23 18.22
N VAL A 14 24.51 25.98 17.73
CA VAL A 14 25.16 26.46 16.50
C VAL A 14 26.65 26.62 16.78
N LEU A 15 27.44 25.58 16.49
CA LEU A 15 28.78 25.79 15.96
C LEU A 15 28.94 24.88 14.73
N VAL A 16 29.16 25.55 13.60
CA VAL A 16 29.24 25.03 12.24
C VAL A 16 30.72 24.84 11.87
N LEU A 17 31.03 23.65 11.32
CA LEU A 17 31.96 23.38 10.20
C LEU A 17 33.50 23.50 10.38
N ALA A 18 34.20 22.41 10.01
CA ALA A 18 35.49 22.49 9.29
C ALA A 18 35.65 21.29 8.32
N VAL A 19 35.79 21.63 7.04
CA VAL A 19 36.08 20.77 5.88
C VAL A 19 37.60 20.52 5.78
N ALA A 20 38.02 19.32 5.39
CA ALA A 20 39.29 19.14 4.66
C ALA A 20 39.28 17.85 3.80
N LEU A 21 39.41 18.08 2.49
CA LEU A 21 39.64 17.15 1.40
C LEU A 21 41.04 16.50 1.50
N ALA A 22 41.20 15.24 1.05
CA ALA A 22 42.20 14.83 0.02
C ALA A 22 42.52 13.32 0.01
N GLY A 23 42.45 12.73 -1.20
CA GLY A 23 43.28 11.61 -1.68
C GLY A 23 42.75 10.20 -1.40
N GLY A 24 42.67 9.24 -2.32
CA GLY A 24 43.13 9.14 -3.71
C GLY A 24 43.26 7.65 -4.10
N ALA A 25 42.89 7.31 -5.33
CA ALA A 25 43.31 6.19 -6.17
C ALA A 25 43.42 4.75 -5.61
N ILE A 26 42.58 3.83 -6.13
CA ILE A 26 43.06 2.51 -6.60
C ILE A 26 42.35 2.18 -7.93
N ALA A 27 43.12 2.24 -9.02
CA ALA A 27 42.84 1.56 -10.28
C ALA A 27 43.86 0.41 -10.39
N LEU A 28 43.38 -0.85 -10.47
CA LEU A 28 44.19 -2.00 -10.88
C LEU A 28 43.29 -3.00 -11.64
N TYR A 29 43.57 -3.12 -12.95
CA TYR A 29 43.64 -4.33 -13.80
C TYR A 29 42.77 -5.54 -13.41
N GLY A 30 41.88 -6.09 -14.24
CA GLY A 30 42.03 -6.44 -15.65
C GLY A 30 42.48 -7.91 -15.79
N ALA A 31 41.54 -8.85 -15.96
CA ALA A 31 41.81 -10.21 -16.46
C ALA A 31 40.51 -10.92 -16.94
N PHE A 32 40.29 -10.85 -18.25
CA PHE A 32 39.63 -11.77 -19.19
C PHE A 32 38.73 -12.93 -18.72
N GLY A 33 37.55 -12.98 -19.35
CA GLY A 33 36.80 -14.20 -19.63
C GLY A 33 35.69 -13.91 -20.64
N ASP A 34 35.90 -14.31 -21.90
CA ASP A 34 34.99 -14.17 -23.03
C ASP A 34 33.52 -14.53 -22.73
N ALA A 35 32.60 -13.63 -23.07
CA ALA A 35 31.23 -14.00 -23.38
C ALA A 35 30.80 -13.22 -24.65
N PRO A 36 30.51 -13.91 -25.77
CA PRO A 36 30.10 -13.25 -27.00
C PRO A 36 28.72 -12.57 -26.84
N PRO A 37 28.46 -11.46 -27.56
CA PRO A 37 27.16 -10.81 -27.56
C PRO A 37 26.15 -11.70 -28.32
N GLU A 38 25.14 -12.23 -27.64
CA GLU A 38 23.97 -12.77 -28.31
C GLU A 38 23.23 -11.63 -29.01
N ALA A 39 23.41 -11.58 -30.34
CA ALA A 39 22.63 -10.76 -31.23
C ALA A 39 21.16 -11.25 -31.27
N PRO A 40 20.19 -10.35 -31.52
CA PRO A 40 18.76 -10.61 -31.37
C PRO A 40 18.27 -11.57 -32.45
N VAL A 41 17.65 -12.68 -32.03
CA VAL A 41 16.95 -13.58 -32.95
C VAL A 41 15.60 -12.97 -33.29
N ALA A 42 15.47 -12.58 -34.56
CA ALA A 42 14.27 -12.09 -35.17
C ALA A 42 13.14 -13.14 -35.18
N ALA A 43 11.92 -12.66 -35.01
CA ALA A 43 10.68 -13.35 -35.31
C ALA A 43 10.49 -13.56 -36.83
N PRO A 44 9.81 -14.64 -37.22
CA PRO A 44 8.85 -14.65 -38.33
C PRO A 44 7.41 -14.80 -37.77
N GLU A 45 6.52 -13.86 -38.10
CA GLU A 45 5.41 -14.05 -39.07
C GLU A 45 4.45 -15.19 -38.66
N ALA A 46 3.31 -14.87 -38.07
CA ALA A 46 2.06 -14.48 -38.73
C ALA A 46 1.29 -15.69 -39.32
N GLU A 47 0.01 -15.74 -38.91
CA GLU A 47 -1.13 -16.29 -39.64
C GLU A 47 -1.46 -17.78 -39.46
N THR A 48 -2.45 -18.05 -38.60
CA THR A 48 -3.76 -18.58 -39.04
C THR A 48 -4.78 -18.39 -37.90
N GLU A 49 -5.68 -17.41 -38.03
CA GLU A 49 -7.05 -17.54 -37.53
C GLU A 49 -7.79 -18.54 -38.43
N PRO A 50 -8.67 -19.38 -37.86
CA PRO A 50 -10.09 -19.19 -38.12
C PRO A 50 -10.90 -19.27 -36.81
N THR A 51 -11.66 -18.21 -36.50
CA THR A 51 -13.12 -18.07 -36.70
C THR A 51 -13.98 -18.65 -35.56
N PRO A 52 -15.03 -17.92 -35.15
CA PRO A 52 -15.73 -18.09 -33.88
C PRO A 52 -16.73 -19.24 -33.92
N GLN A 53 -16.88 -19.93 -32.80
CA GLN A 53 -18.03 -20.79 -32.55
C GLN A 53 -18.82 -20.21 -31.39
N ASP A 54 -19.91 -19.55 -31.77
CA ASP A 54 -21.16 -19.49 -31.03
C ASP A 54 -21.45 -20.83 -30.36
N GLU A 55 -21.30 -20.90 -29.05
CA GLU A 55 -21.96 -21.89 -28.21
C GLU A 55 -22.52 -21.11 -27.01
N VAL A 56 -23.62 -20.41 -27.28
CA VAL A 56 -24.58 -19.95 -26.26
C VAL A 56 -25.21 -21.21 -25.65
N GLY A 57 -24.45 -21.89 -24.80
CA GLY A 57 -24.90 -22.99 -23.97
C GLY A 57 -25.69 -22.41 -22.81
N GLY A 58 -27.01 -22.60 -22.85
CA GLY A 58 -27.96 -22.05 -21.91
C GLY A 58 -27.58 -22.29 -20.45
N VAL A 59 -27.51 -21.20 -19.69
CA VAL A 59 -27.64 -21.28 -18.24
C VAL A 59 -29.09 -21.68 -17.98
N GLU A 60 -29.29 -22.96 -17.68
CA GLU A 60 -30.51 -23.45 -17.05
C GLU A 60 -30.66 -22.66 -15.74
N ILE A 61 -31.62 -21.74 -15.72
CA ILE A 61 -32.01 -21.02 -14.52
C ILE A 61 -32.59 -22.07 -13.58
N VAL A 62 -31.76 -22.54 -12.66
CA VAL A 62 -32.18 -23.39 -11.56
C VAL A 62 -33.16 -22.56 -10.74
N ASP A 63 -34.41 -23.02 -10.72
CA ASP A 63 -35.54 -22.42 -10.03
C ASP A 63 -35.16 -22.13 -8.56
N ALA A 64 -35.13 -20.85 -8.19
CA ALA A 64 -34.81 -20.43 -6.84
C ALA A 64 -36.02 -20.74 -5.94
N PRO A 65 -35.85 -21.40 -4.78
CA PRO A 65 -36.99 -21.67 -3.91
C PRO A 65 -37.56 -20.35 -3.40
N GLU A 66 -38.84 -20.11 -3.71
CA GLU A 66 -39.65 -19.02 -3.18
C GLU A 66 -39.65 -19.03 -1.64
N GLY A 67 -38.70 -18.31 -1.07
CA GLY A 67 -38.67 -17.95 0.33
C GLY A 67 -39.84 -17.02 0.63
N ARG A 68 -40.95 -17.59 1.10
CA ARG A 68 -42.09 -16.87 1.69
C ARG A 68 -41.59 -15.88 2.76
N SER A 69 -41.45 -14.61 2.39
CA SER A 69 -41.30 -13.53 3.35
C SER A 69 -42.65 -13.29 4.02
N LYS A 70 -42.77 -13.70 5.28
CA LYS A 70 -43.92 -13.35 6.14
C LYS A 70 -43.75 -11.88 6.54
N ALA A 71 -44.36 -10.98 5.76
CA ALA A 71 -44.55 -9.59 6.17
C ALA A 71 -45.36 -9.55 7.48
N GLY A 72 -44.78 -8.99 8.53
CA GLY A 72 -45.51 -8.54 9.71
C GLY A 72 -46.33 -7.28 9.38
N PRO A 73 -47.32 -6.92 10.22
CA PRO A 73 -48.23 -5.83 9.91
C PRO A 73 -47.49 -4.50 9.74
N ASP A 74 -47.90 -3.81 8.67
CA ASP A 74 -47.32 -2.60 8.09
C ASP A 74 -47.22 -1.45 9.09
N PHE A 75 -45.99 -1.06 9.42
CA PHE A 75 -45.70 0.31 9.81
C PHE A 75 -44.75 0.89 8.76
N VAL A 76 -45.34 1.50 7.73
CA VAL A 76 -44.61 2.35 6.79
C VAL A 76 -44.80 3.79 7.31
N PRO A 77 -43.75 4.45 7.82
CA PRO A 77 -43.84 5.88 8.11
C PRO A 77 -44.21 6.63 6.83
N ASP A 78 -45.12 7.59 6.93
CA ASP A 78 -45.46 8.50 5.82
C ASP A 78 -44.24 9.37 5.52
N LEU A 79 -43.39 8.90 4.61
CA LEU A 79 -42.21 9.60 4.14
C LEU A 79 -42.61 10.54 3.01
N PRO A 80 -42.05 11.75 2.93
CA PRO A 80 -42.29 12.63 1.80
C PRO A 80 -41.92 11.94 0.49
N GLU A 81 -42.69 12.20 -0.58
CA GLU A 81 -42.38 11.69 -1.92
C GLU A 81 -40.94 12.07 -2.30
N VAL A 82 -40.09 11.06 -2.45
CA VAL A 82 -38.74 11.24 -3.00
C VAL A 82 -38.87 11.63 -4.47
N PRO A 83 -38.22 12.72 -4.92
CA PRO A 83 -38.22 13.10 -6.33
C PRO A 83 -37.74 11.94 -7.20
N ASP A 84 -38.46 11.68 -8.30
CA ASP A 84 -38.12 10.61 -9.24
C ASP A 84 -36.85 10.96 -10.02
N LEU A 85 -35.71 10.52 -9.47
CA LEU A 85 -34.38 10.68 -10.06
C LEU A 85 -34.26 10.04 -11.46
N ALA A 86 -35.15 9.12 -11.84
CA ALA A 86 -35.12 8.49 -13.16
C ALA A 86 -35.57 9.45 -14.28
N THR A 87 -36.32 10.50 -13.94
CA THR A 87 -36.81 11.51 -14.89
C THR A 87 -35.91 12.73 -15.00
N GLN A 88 -34.92 12.86 -14.12
CA GLN A 88 -34.00 13.98 -14.11
C GLN A 88 -32.78 13.69 -15.01
N PRO A 89 -32.38 14.60 -15.90
CA PRO A 89 -31.12 14.47 -16.62
C PRO A 89 -29.96 14.32 -15.64
N PRO A 90 -28.99 13.43 -15.88
CA PRO A 90 -27.84 13.30 -15.02
C PRO A 90 -27.13 14.67 -14.91
N PRO A 91 -26.71 15.08 -13.70
CA PRO A 91 -25.98 16.33 -13.54
C PRO A 91 -24.75 16.31 -14.44
N ALA A 92 -24.46 17.43 -15.10
CA ALA A 92 -23.26 17.57 -15.90
C ALA A 92 -22.02 17.28 -15.01
N PRO A 93 -21.03 16.51 -15.51
CA PRO A 93 -19.82 16.28 -14.73
C PRO A 93 -19.17 17.62 -14.39
N PRO A 94 -18.65 17.79 -13.16
CA PRO A 94 -17.97 19.01 -12.78
C PRO A 94 -16.77 19.25 -13.72
N PRO A 95 -16.41 20.52 -14.00
CA PRO A 95 -15.23 20.85 -14.77
C PRO A 95 -13.99 20.17 -14.18
N GLU A 96 -13.11 19.63 -15.00
CA GLU A 96 -11.88 18.97 -14.51
C GLU A 96 -10.99 19.92 -13.70
N GLU A 97 -11.08 21.23 -13.95
CA GLU A 97 -10.37 22.29 -13.21
C GLU A 97 -10.82 22.45 -11.75
N ASP A 98 -12.01 21.97 -11.37
CA ASP A 98 -12.54 22.07 -9.99
C ASP A 98 -12.19 20.86 -9.11
N ARG A 99 -11.48 19.85 -9.64
CA ARG A 99 -11.03 18.70 -8.82
C ARG A 99 -9.80 19.07 -8.02
N ASP A 100 -9.94 19.14 -6.70
CA ASP A 100 -8.78 19.30 -5.81
C ASP A 100 -7.82 18.10 -6.00
N PRO A 101 -6.57 18.35 -6.44
CA PRO A 101 -5.60 17.31 -6.73
C PRO A 101 -5.27 16.43 -5.53
N ARG A 102 -5.52 16.91 -4.30
CA ARG A 102 -5.33 16.14 -3.07
C ARG A 102 -6.23 14.91 -3.01
N PHE A 103 -7.47 15.00 -3.51
CA PHE A 103 -8.36 13.84 -3.57
C PHE A 103 -7.91 12.82 -4.60
N ALA A 104 -7.39 13.28 -5.75
CA ALA A 104 -6.83 12.39 -6.75
C ALA A 104 -5.59 11.64 -6.20
N GLN A 105 -4.73 12.34 -5.46
CA GLN A 105 -3.57 11.74 -4.80
C GLN A 105 -3.98 10.73 -3.72
N LEU A 106 -4.91 11.09 -2.84
CA LEU A 106 -5.42 10.17 -1.81
C LEU A 106 -6.03 8.92 -2.43
N GLY A 107 -6.82 9.06 -3.50
CA GLY A 107 -7.37 7.93 -4.23
C GLY A 107 -6.30 7.03 -4.84
N ALA A 108 -5.17 7.59 -5.30
CA ALA A 108 -4.03 6.81 -5.77
C ALA A 108 -3.33 6.05 -4.64
N GLU A 109 -3.12 6.69 -3.49
CA GLU A 109 -2.55 6.05 -2.31
C GLU A 109 -3.42 4.88 -1.82
N MET A 110 -4.74 5.08 -1.73
CA MET A 110 -5.70 4.07 -1.31
C MET A 110 -5.69 2.84 -2.23
N ARG A 111 -5.56 3.02 -3.56
CA ARG A 111 -5.48 1.88 -4.50
C ARG A 111 -4.26 1.01 -4.26
N LEU A 112 -3.10 1.63 -4.03
CA LEU A 112 -1.85 0.90 -3.75
C LEU A 112 -1.94 0.17 -2.41
N LEU A 113 -2.42 0.82 -1.35
CA LEU A 113 -2.55 0.19 -0.04
C LEU A 113 -3.62 -0.90 0.00
N GLY A 114 -4.75 -0.69 -0.67
CA GLY A 114 -5.77 -1.72 -0.83
C GLY A 114 -5.19 -2.97 -1.51
N ARG A 115 -4.44 -2.79 -2.59
CA ARG A 115 -3.77 -3.91 -3.28
C ARG A 115 -2.72 -4.59 -2.40
N ALA A 116 -1.90 -3.84 -1.68
CA ALA A 116 -0.91 -4.41 -0.77
C ALA A 116 -1.58 -5.23 0.35
N ARG A 117 -2.71 -4.75 0.89
CA ARG A 117 -3.47 -5.45 1.93
C ARG A 117 -4.03 -6.78 1.44
N GLU A 118 -4.55 -6.84 0.22
CA GLU A 118 -5.03 -8.10 -0.40
C GLU A 118 -3.89 -9.13 -0.52
N LEU A 119 -2.70 -8.67 -0.90
CA LEU A 119 -1.53 -9.53 -1.12
C LEU A 119 -0.82 -9.94 0.17
N LEU A 120 -1.04 -9.22 1.27
CA LEU A 120 -0.18 -9.30 2.46
C LEU A 120 -0.07 -10.71 3.04
N GLN A 121 -1.18 -11.45 3.07
CA GLN A 121 -1.23 -12.79 3.66
C GLN A 121 -0.74 -13.89 2.72
N GLU A 122 -1.09 -13.81 1.43
CA GLU A 122 -0.82 -14.88 0.45
C GLU A 122 0.49 -14.67 -0.31
N HIS A 123 0.84 -13.42 -0.59
CA HIS A 123 1.96 -13.01 -1.43
C HIS A 123 2.73 -11.85 -0.79
N PRO A 124 3.36 -12.05 0.39
CA PRO A 124 3.99 -10.97 1.16
C PRO A 124 5.14 -10.28 0.41
N ALA A 125 5.85 -10.97 -0.49
CA ALA A 125 6.88 -10.36 -1.34
C ALA A 125 6.29 -9.35 -2.34
N GLU A 126 5.16 -9.69 -2.95
CA GLU A 126 4.45 -8.79 -3.87
C GLU A 126 3.85 -7.61 -3.12
N ALA A 127 3.26 -7.85 -1.94
CA ALA A 127 2.77 -6.80 -1.06
C ALA A 127 3.88 -5.80 -0.72
N LEU A 128 5.05 -6.27 -0.31
CA LEU A 128 6.21 -5.42 -0.02
C LEU A 128 6.64 -4.61 -1.25
N GLY A 129 6.62 -5.21 -2.44
CA GLY A 129 6.90 -4.51 -3.70
C GLY A 129 5.93 -3.34 -3.96
N VAL A 130 4.63 -3.55 -3.75
CA VAL A 130 3.60 -2.51 -3.89
C VAL A 130 3.78 -1.41 -2.83
N LEU A 131 4.13 -1.76 -1.60
CA LEU A 131 4.38 -0.79 -0.52
C LEU A 131 5.62 0.07 -0.80
N GLU A 132 6.68 -0.51 -1.34
CA GLU A 132 7.86 0.23 -1.78
C GLU A 132 7.59 1.12 -3.00
N GLN A 133 6.64 0.73 -3.86
CA GLN A 133 6.15 1.60 -4.91
C GLN A 133 5.37 2.79 -4.31
N HIS A 134 4.47 2.56 -3.35
CA HIS A 134 3.76 3.62 -2.62
C HIS A 134 4.75 4.60 -1.98
N ARG A 135 5.80 4.11 -1.30
CA ARG A 135 6.83 4.96 -0.68
C ARG A 135 7.53 5.87 -1.68
N ARG A 136 7.81 5.38 -2.89
CA ARG A 136 8.48 6.14 -3.96
C ARG A 136 7.57 7.18 -4.59
N LEU A 137 6.31 6.84 -4.84
CA LEU A 137 5.34 7.72 -5.48
C LEU A 137 4.74 8.75 -4.50
N HIS A 138 4.63 8.39 -3.22
CA HIS A 138 3.98 9.17 -2.17
C HIS A 138 4.84 9.22 -0.89
N PRO A 139 6.07 9.79 -0.96
CA PRO A 139 7.00 9.80 0.18
C PRO A 139 6.44 10.56 1.40
N ALA A 140 5.69 11.63 1.15
CA ALA A 140 4.99 12.42 2.18
C ALA A 140 3.46 12.18 2.16
N GLY A 141 3.01 11.03 1.66
CA GLY A 141 1.61 10.67 1.56
C GLY A 141 0.89 10.63 2.92
N VAL A 142 -0.42 10.85 2.89
CA VAL A 142 -1.26 10.86 4.11
C VAL A 142 -1.31 9.46 4.73
N LEU A 143 -1.24 8.41 3.91
CA LEU A 143 -1.34 7.02 4.35
C LEU A 143 0.04 6.38 4.59
N ARG A 144 1.05 7.19 4.90
CA ARG A 144 2.41 6.70 5.18
C ARG A 144 2.49 5.76 6.38
N GLU A 145 1.65 5.97 7.39
CA GLU A 145 1.65 5.16 8.61
C GLU A 145 1.20 3.72 8.31
N GLU A 146 0.06 3.57 7.63
CA GLU A 146 -0.45 2.27 7.21
C GLU A 146 0.51 1.56 6.26
N ARG A 147 1.16 2.31 5.35
CA ARG A 147 2.22 1.76 4.50
C ARG A 147 3.35 1.12 5.33
N GLU A 148 3.91 1.86 6.28
CA GLU A 148 5.05 1.36 7.07
C GLU A 148 4.64 0.15 7.92
N ALA A 149 3.45 0.17 8.51
CA ALA A 149 2.94 -0.95 9.30
C ALA A 149 2.83 -2.24 8.45
N PHE A 150 2.24 -2.16 7.26
CA PHE A 150 2.16 -3.33 6.36
C PHE A 150 3.53 -3.74 5.80
N ALA A 151 4.46 -2.81 5.64
CA ALA A 151 5.80 -3.15 5.16
C ALA A 151 6.58 -3.94 6.21
N ILE A 152 6.48 -3.54 7.48
CA ILE A 152 7.04 -4.29 8.61
C ILE A 152 6.41 -5.68 8.67
N GLU A 153 5.08 -5.77 8.55
CA GLU A 153 4.38 -7.06 8.57
C GLU A 153 4.85 -7.99 7.45
N ALA A 154 4.92 -7.49 6.21
CA ALA A 154 5.42 -8.25 5.07
C ALA A 154 6.87 -8.71 5.29
N MET A 155 7.73 -7.86 5.84
CA MET A 155 9.13 -8.22 6.13
C MET A 155 9.25 -9.35 7.14
N VAL A 156 8.42 -9.36 8.19
CA VAL A 156 8.42 -10.45 9.17
C VAL A 156 7.95 -11.75 8.53
N MET A 157 6.91 -11.69 7.70
CA MET A 157 6.40 -12.87 6.98
C MET A 157 7.44 -13.44 6.00
N LEU A 158 8.33 -12.60 5.47
CA LEU A 158 9.45 -12.98 4.61
C LEU A 158 10.72 -13.36 5.39
N GLU A 159 10.66 -13.41 6.72
CA GLU A 159 11.80 -13.70 7.60
C GLU A 159 12.95 -12.67 7.50
N HIS A 160 12.67 -11.47 6.99
CA HIS A 160 13.61 -10.34 6.95
C HIS A 160 13.63 -9.59 8.29
N VAL A 161 13.79 -10.32 9.40
CA VAL A 161 13.55 -9.82 10.78
C VAL A 161 14.43 -8.61 11.13
N ALA A 162 15.71 -8.63 10.78
CA ALA A 162 16.61 -7.51 11.10
C ALA A 162 16.20 -6.19 10.41
N GLU A 163 15.65 -6.25 9.20
CA GLU A 163 15.16 -5.06 8.51
C GLU A 163 13.79 -4.63 9.05
N ALA A 164 12.93 -5.59 9.41
CA ALA A 164 11.66 -5.34 10.08
C ALA A 164 11.87 -4.63 11.42
N GLU A 165 12.81 -5.07 12.26
CA GLU A 165 13.14 -4.45 13.54
C GLU A 165 13.61 -3.00 13.37
N ARG A 166 14.53 -2.76 12.42
CA ARG A 166 15.00 -1.40 12.13
C ARG A 166 13.84 -0.49 11.75
N ARG A 167 12.96 -0.94 10.83
CA ARG A 167 11.78 -0.17 10.42
C ARG A 167 10.77 -0.02 11.54
N TYR A 168 10.61 -1.02 12.40
CA TYR A 168 9.74 -0.95 13.57
C TYR A 168 10.18 0.13 14.56
N TYR A 169 11.48 0.25 14.85
CA TYR A 169 11.97 1.33 15.71
C TYR A 169 11.81 2.71 15.08
N GLU A 170 12.03 2.83 13.77
CA GLU A 170 11.74 4.07 13.02
C GLU A 170 10.23 4.41 13.10
N PHE A 171 9.37 3.42 12.90
CA PHE A 171 7.92 3.55 12.99
C PHE A 171 7.46 3.99 14.40
N MET A 172 7.99 3.38 15.46
CA MET A 172 7.67 3.77 16.85
C MET A 172 8.13 5.19 17.19
N ARG A 173 9.23 5.65 16.59
CA ARG A 173 9.70 7.03 16.74
C ARG A 173 8.81 8.02 15.98
N ASP A 174 8.43 7.68 14.75
CA ASP A 174 7.73 8.59 13.84
C ASP A 174 6.20 8.60 14.10
N PHE A 175 5.65 7.51 14.65
CA PHE A 175 4.22 7.31 14.95
C PHE A 175 3.99 6.77 16.38
N PRO A 176 4.32 7.53 17.43
CA PRO A 176 4.30 7.05 18.82
C PRO A 176 2.89 6.71 19.36
N HIS A 177 1.84 7.18 18.69
CA HIS A 177 0.43 6.95 19.05
C HIS A 177 -0.33 6.13 18.00
N SER A 178 0.39 5.34 17.21
CA SER A 178 -0.20 4.51 16.17
C SER A 178 -1.09 3.40 16.74
N ASP A 179 -2.25 3.19 16.12
CA ASP A 179 -3.13 2.05 16.39
C ASP A 179 -2.49 0.69 16.02
N PHE A 180 -1.47 0.70 15.13
CA PHE A 180 -0.77 -0.51 14.71
C PHE A 180 0.25 -1.00 15.75
N ARG A 181 0.59 -0.20 16.75
CA ARG A 181 1.64 -0.51 17.72
C ARG A 181 1.46 -1.88 18.36
N GLY A 182 0.29 -2.16 18.94
CA GLY A 182 0.07 -3.41 19.67
C GLY A 182 0.20 -4.65 18.78
N ARG A 183 -0.28 -4.56 17.53
CA ARG A 183 -0.17 -5.63 16.54
C ARG A 183 1.29 -5.85 16.11
N LEU A 184 2.04 -4.79 15.87
CA LEU A 184 3.44 -4.88 15.47
C LEU A 184 4.33 -5.38 16.60
N GLU A 185 4.04 -4.99 17.84
CA GLU A 185 4.74 -5.49 19.04
C GLU A 185 4.54 -7.01 19.18
N GLU A 186 3.30 -7.50 19.10
CA GLU A 186 3.03 -8.95 19.10
C GLU A 186 3.73 -9.68 17.94
N LEU A 187 3.73 -9.07 16.75
CA LEU A 187 4.35 -9.66 15.57
C LEU A 187 5.88 -9.78 15.70
N MET A 188 6.54 -8.80 16.33
CA MET A 188 7.99 -8.86 16.60
C MET A 188 8.31 -9.88 17.69
N GLU A 189 7.46 -10.02 18.70
CA GLU A 189 7.68 -10.98 19.80
C GLU A 189 7.45 -12.43 19.37
N ARG A 190 6.50 -12.65 18.46
CA ARG A 190 6.12 -13.97 17.99
C ARG A 190 5.85 -13.95 16.49
N PRO A 191 6.90 -14.08 15.67
CA PRO A 191 6.72 -14.11 14.23
C PRO A 191 5.98 -15.39 13.78
N PRO A 192 5.13 -15.31 12.75
CA PRO A 192 4.21 -16.39 12.36
C PRO A 192 4.90 -17.69 11.94
N HIS A 193 6.17 -17.63 11.52
CA HIS A 193 6.94 -18.81 11.11
C HIS A 193 7.49 -19.64 12.29
N GLU A 194 7.62 -19.06 13.48
CA GLU A 194 8.12 -19.79 14.67
C GLU A 194 7.07 -20.75 15.25
N VAL A 195 5.77 -20.48 15.04
CA VAL A 195 4.68 -21.32 15.58
C VAL A 195 4.61 -22.70 14.88
N GLY A 196 5.14 -22.82 13.66
CA GLY A 196 5.20 -24.08 12.91
C GLY A 196 6.37 -25.00 13.29
N ALA A 197 7.44 -24.46 13.91
CA ALA A 197 8.67 -25.22 14.19
C ALA A 197 8.61 -26.08 15.46
N LEU A 198 7.66 -25.80 16.37
CA LEU A 198 7.48 -26.54 17.63
C LEU A 198 6.37 -27.61 17.57
N GLY A 199 5.84 -27.88 16.38
CA GLY A 199 4.65 -28.72 16.17
C GLY A 199 4.86 -29.97 15.32
N ARG A 200 6.03 -30.61 15.34
CA ARG A 200 6.22 -31.97 14.80
C ARG A 200 7.10 -32.85 15.66
#